data_AF-A0A8W7NZP7-F1
#
_entry.id   AF-A0A8W7NZP7-F1
#
_cell.length_a   1.000
_cell.length_b   1.000
_cell.length_c   1.000
_cell.angle_alpha   90.00
_cell.angle_beta   90.00
_cell.angle_gamma   90.00
#
_symmetry.space_group_name_H-M   'P 1'
#
loop_
_entity.id
_entity.type
_entity.pdbx_description
1 polymer ?
#
loop_
_entity_poly.entity_id
_entity_poly.type
_entity_poly.pdbx_seq_one_letter_code
_entity_poly.pdbx_strand_id
1 'polypeptide(L)'
;MKNFLRFMWFLFLLSFCRGDPRRTARYQPPKPRFEVFEPQGLIVWINAAPGISSFTFHGKLNQQFSQFYDVGRWAQTITKIKNGRYLFIDREAKLVPGDTIYYRTVIVRNGQTYRTNSGSFNVQELRPASTTPLPGSSFAVRSAGSEQYPYVFKNNERRTKDVRSTATQTDDVDPVDEDCLEATTVIHGRTVCSGQMLFEEQFSGQTLDQRKWRIENRFASDPDNEFVVYADFKDNLKFENGLLAIRPTLFEDKFGPGSTNKQFRFAEECTGDRSSRDCIRDTQIDFDMIPPVLTAQISTINSFRFTYGRVVIRAKLPQGNWIFPQIYLLPATDFYGRDGYASGLMRVAFVPGGPRLKNQLSGGLILSDSEPLRCSKMCTLKRNMQWNTDYHEYGLKWTPDGIWMEVDGEVYCTIEPGDGLYLGIQSSKSQLANLWRLSGNRMAPFDKDFYLGLGVAVGGHYDFHQFDGKPWKDLGVKAMYTFWNARNSWYPTWSENSTLLVDYVRVFAV
;
A
#
# COMPACT_ATOMS: atom_id res chain seq x y z
N MET A 1 -68.90 51.83 -32.59
CA MET A 1 -68.04 51.69 -33.79
C MET A 1 -66.65 51.33 -33.29
N LYS A 2 -66.32 50.04 -33.11
CA LYS A 2 -65.71 49.17 -34.13
C LYS A 2 -64.50 49.80 -34.84
N ASN A 3 -63.33 49.27 -34.48
CA ASN A 3 -62.16 48.98 -35.32
C ASN A 3 -61.43 50.16 -35.96
N PHE A 4 -60.24 50.47 -35.43
CA PHE A 4 -59.06 50.64 -36.28
C PHE A 4 -57.81 50.06 -35.58
N LEU A 5 -57.44 48.86 -36.05
CA LEU A 5 -56.12 48.20 -36.09
C LEU A 5 -55.14 48.52 -34.93
N ARG A 6 -54.82 47.60 -34.00
CA ARG A 6 -53.96 46.41 -34.17
C ARG A 6 -52.81 46.63 -35.17
N PHE A 7 -51.66 47.12 -34.70
CA PHE A 7 -50.34 46.60 -35.08
C PHE A 7 -49.27 47.06 -34.07
N MET A 8 -48.31 46.18 -33.79
CA MET A 8 -47.12 46.37 -32.92
C MET A 8 -47.35 46.46 -31.41
N TRP A 9 -47.61 45.27 -30.86
CA TRP A 9 -47.24 44.91 -29.50
C TRP A 9 -45.71 44.75 -29.39
N PHE A 10 -45.17 45.15 -28.22
CA PHE A 10 -43.81 44.89 -27.72
C PHE A 10 -42.62 45.57 -28.40
N LEU A 11 -42.19 46.72 -27.88
CA LEU A 11 -40.77 47.06 -27.74
C LEU A 11 -40.59 48.30 -26.84
N PHE A 12 -39.63 48.19 -25.91
CA PHE A 12 -39.09 49.23 -25.00
C PHE A 12 -39.78 49.50 -23.66
N LEU A 13 -39.71 48.52 -22.77
CA LEU A 13 -39.29 48.75 -21.37
C LEU A 13 -37.96 48.01 -21.16
N LEU A 14 -36.86 48.61 -21.60
CA LEU A 14 -35.51 48.20 -21.22
C LEU A 14 -35.05 49.08 -20.06
N SER A 15 -35.29 48.61 -18.84
CA SER A 15 -34.51 49.05 -17.68
C SER A 15 -33.04 48.78 -17.98
N PHE A 16 -32.24 49.83 -18.06
CA PHE A 16 -30.78 49.74 -17.99
C PHE A 16 -30.37 49.31 -16.57
N CYS A 17 -30.55 48.03 -16.23
CA CYS A 17 -29.63 47.39 -15.31
C CYS A 17 -28.34 47.18 -16.10
N ARG A 18 -27.33 48.02 -15.85
CA ARG A 18 -25.94 47.73 -16.22
C ARG A 18 -25.60 46.37 -15.62
N GLY A 19 -25.59 45.33 -16.44
CA GLY A 19 -25.05 44.03 -16.07
C GLY A 19 -23.58 44.18 -15.73
N ASP A 20 -23.18 43.65 -14.58
CA ASP A 20 -21.78 43.51 -14.17
C ASP A 20 -20.98 42.84 -15.31
N PRO A 21 -19.85 43.43 -15.79
CA PRO A 21 -19.05 42.85 -16.86
C PRO A 21 -18.39 41.49 -16.51
N ARG A 22 -18.62 40.95 -15.31
CA ARG A 22 -18.02 39.70 -14.82
C ARG A 22 -18.78 38.40 -15.14
N ARG A 23 -19.76 38.40 -16.06
CA ARG A 23 -20.37 37.16 -16.58
C ARG A 23 -19.72 36.69 -17.89
N THR A 24 -18.42 36.42 -17.85
CA THR A 24 -17.85 35.39 -18.72
C THR A 24 -18.37 34.03 -18.25
N ALA A 25 -18.92 33.23 -19.17
CA ALA A 25 -19.39 31.88 -18.83
C ALA A 25 -18.25 31.10 -18.15
N ARG A 26 -18.42 30.73 -16.87
CA ARG A 26 -17.44 29.90 -16.15
C ARG A 26 -17.21 28.62 -16.94
N TYR A 27 -15.96 28.31 -17.24
CA TYR A 27 -15.60 27.07 -17.93
C TYR A 27 -16.12 25.86 -17.14
N GLN A 28 -16.88 25.00 -17.82
CA GLN A 28 -17.36 23.73 -17.28
C GLN A 28 -16.45 22.60 -17.76
N PRO A 29 -15.76 21.89 -16.86
CA PRO A 29 -14.90 20.77 -17.22
C PRO A 29 -15.71 19.64 -17.89
N PRO A 30 -15.24 19.03 -18.99
CA PRO A 30 -15.93 17.92 -19.64
C PRO A 30 -16.02 16.69 -18.72
N LYS A 31 -17.16 15.98 -18.78
CA LYS A 31 -17.31 14.67 -18.11
C LYS A 31 -16.50 13.60 -18.85
N PRO A 32 -15.80 12.71 -18.12
CA PRO A 32 -15.10 11.59 -18.74
C PRO A 32 -16.07 10.58 -19.34
N ARG A 33 -15.64 9.90 -20.39
CA ARG A 33 -16.33 8.77 -21.02
C ARG A 33 -15.57 7.48 -20.75
N PHE A 34 -16.30 6.39 -20.66
CA PHE A 34 -15.79 5.08 -20.25
C PHE A 34 -16.05 4.06 -21.34
N GLU A 35 -15.09 3.19 -21.59
CA GLU A 35 -15.22 2.01 -22.45
C GLU A 35 -14.63 0.83 -21.69
N VAL A 36 -15.43 -0.22 -21.48
CA VAL A 36 -15.04 -1.42 -20.75
C VAL A 36 -15.02 -2.59 -21.73
N PHE A 37 -14.04 -3.47 -21.62
CA PHE A 37 -13.77 -4.52 -22.60
C PHE A 37 -13.81 -5.93 -21.98
N GLU A 38 -14.21 -6.92 -22.78
CA GLU A 38 -14.12 -8.34 -22.48
C GLU A 38 -12.92 -8.96 -23.23
N PRO A 39 -12.09 -9.82 -22.58
CA PRO A 39 -12.22 -10.34 -21.21
C PRO A 39 -11.79 -9.35 -20.11
N GLN A 40 -11.06 -8.30 -20.45
CA GLN A 40 -10.59 -7.27 -19.53
C GLN A 40 -10.21 -6.00 -20.29
N GLY A 41 -10.29 -4.86 -19.62
CA GLY A 41 -9.83 -3.57 -20.12
C GLY A 41 -10.79 -2.43 -19.77
N LEU A 42 -10.20 -1.28 -19.44
CA LEU A 42 -10.88 -0.03 -19.16
C LEU A 42 -10.17 1.10 -19.89
N ILE A 43 -10.93 1.88 -20.65
CA ILE A 43 -10.48 3.15 -21.20
C ILE A 43 -11.35 4.26 -20.63
N VAL A 44 -10.72 5.30 -20.12
CA VAL A 44 -11.39 6.53 -19.68
C VAL A 44 -10.83 7.71 -20.43
N TRP A 45 -11.68 8.56 -20.99
CA TRP A 45 -11.21 9.65 -21.83
C TRP A 45 -12.06 10.92 -21.80
N ILE A 46 -11.41 12.03 -22.13
CA ILE A 46 -12.07 13.30 -22.52
C ILE A 46 -11.54 13.77 -23.87
N ASN A 47 -12.34 14.54 -24.61
CA ASN A 47 -11.85 15.21 -25.81
C ASN A 47 -10.84 16.29 -25.44
N ALA A 48 -9.81 16.44 -26.25
CA ALA A 48 -8.94 17.60 -26.19
C ALA A 48 -9.74 18.85 -26.52
N ALA A 49 -9.47 19.95 -25.80
CA ALA A 49 -10.09 21.24 -26.04
C ALA A 49 -9.06 22.35 -25.84
N PRO A 50 -9.22 23.51 -26.53
CA PRO A 50 -8.26 24.61 -26.45
C PRO A 50 -7.96 25.04 -25.02
N GLY A 51 -6.68 25.05 -24.68
CA GLY A 51 -6.16 25.46 -23.38
C GLY A 51 -6.07 24.37 -22.34
N ILE A 52 -6.68 23.19 -22.53
CA ILE A 52 -6.49 22.06 -21.62
C ILE A 52 -5.04 21.60 -21.75
N SER A 53 -4.32 21.51 -20.64
CA SER A 53 -2.94 21.02 -20.59
C SER A 53 -2.83 19.65 -19.93
N SER A 54 -3.77 19.28 -19.06
CA SER A 54 -3.81 17.94 -18.46
C SER A 54 -5.21 17.51 -18.06
N PHE A 55 -5.39 16.19 -18.01
CA PHE A 55 -6.55 15.48 -17.51
C PHE A 55 -6.09 14.45 -16.48
N THR A 56 -6.47 14.62 -15.22
CA THR A 56 -6.24 13.63 -14.17
C THR A 56 -7.52 12.84 -13.94
N PHE A 57 -7.41 11.52 -14.02
CA PHE A 57 -8.47 10.59 -13.68
C PHE A 57 -8.11 9.89 -12.37
N HIS A 58 -9.04 9.93 -11.42
CA HIS A 58 -9.02 9.12 -10.22
C HIS A 58 -10.28 8.27 -10.20
N GLY A 59 -10.19 6.98 -9.86
CA GLY A 59 -11.32 6.08 -9.85
C GLY A 59 -11.22 5.01 -8.76
N LYS A 60 -12.36 4.67 -8.17
CA LYS A 60 -12.58 3.57 -7.24
C LYS A 60 -13.63 2.62 -7.78
N LEU A 61 -13.39 1.32 -7.65
CA LEU A 61 -14.34 0.29 -8.03
C LEU A 61 -15.23 -0.02 -6.82
N ASN A 62 -16.55 0.04 -7.02
CA ASN A 62 -17.61 -0.30 -6.05
C ASN A 62 -17.52 0.44 -4.70
N GLN A 63 -16.79 1.56 -4.64
CA GLN A 63 -16.56 2.31 -3.42
C GLN A 63 -16.53 3.82 -3.69
N GLN A 64 -17.29 4.61 -2.91
CA GLN A 64 -17.28 6.07 -2.99
C GLN A 64 -16.00 6.66 -2.37
N PHE A 65 -15.59 7.83 -2.85
CA PHE A 65 -14.55 8.62 -2.20
C PHE A 65 -15.06 9.16 -0.87
N SER A 66 -14.37 8.86 0.22
CA SER A 66 -14.72 9.34 1.56
C SER A 66 -14.07 10.70 1.89
N GLN A 67 -12.96 11.04 1.22
CA GLN A 67 -12.15 12.23 1.50
C GLN A 67 -11.63 12.89 0.21
N PHE A 68 -11.34 14.20 0.27
CA PHE A 68 -10.93 14.98 -0.90
C PHE A 68 -9.55 14.61 -1.45
N TYR A 69 -8.68 13.94 -0.70
CA TYR A 69 -7.32 13.55 -1.14
C TYR A 69 -7.22 12.09 -1.60
N ASP A 70 -8.21 11.26 -1.29
CA ASP A 70 -8.28 9.84 -1.63
C ASP A 70 -8.17 9.56 -3.15
N VAL A 71 -7.07 8.97 -3.61
CA VAL A 71 -6.76 8.85 -5.05
C VAL A 71 -7.43 7.66 -5.75
N GLY A 72 -7.91 6.66 -5.01
CA GLY A 72 -8.57 5.47 -5.54
C GLY A 72 -7.65 4.46 -6.26
N ARG A 73 -8.24 3.34 -6.69
CA ARG A 73 -7.57 2.25 -7.45
C ARG A 73 -6.86 2.76 -8.71
N TRP A 74 -7.50 3.66 -9.44
CA TRP A 74 -6.95 4.27 -10.63
C TRP A 74 -6.59 5.71 -10.31
N ALA A 75 -5.35 6.12 -10.56
CA ALA A 75 -4.90 7.50 -10.34
C ALA A 75 -3.84 7.86 -11.37
N GLN A 76 -4.20 8.61 -12.41
CA GLN A 76 -3.26 8.98 -13.45
C GLN A 76 -3.56 10.34 -14.05
N THR A 77 -2.51 11.13 -14.25
CA THR A 77 -2.56 12.38 -15.02
C THR A 77 -2.10 12.12 -16.45
N ILE A 78 -2.93 12.51 -17.40
CA ILE A 78 -2.69 12.39 -18.84
C ILE A 78 -2.42 13.79 -19.39
N THR A 79 -1.24 13.98 -19.97
CA THR A 79 -0.80 15.24 -20.61
C THR A 79 -0.68 15.10 -22.13
N LYS A 80 -0.51 13.87 -22.63
CA LYS A 80 -0.37 13.57 -24.05
C LYS A 80 -1.73 13.33 -24.70
N ILE A 81 -1.98 14.02 -25.81
CA ILE A 81 -3.17 13.83 -26.63
C ILE A 81 -2.91 12.71 -27.65
N LYS A 82 -3.80 11.73 -27.72
CA LYS A 82 -3.81 10.70 -28.77
C LYS A 82 -5.17 10.74 -29.47
N ASN A 83 -5.18 10.84 -30.80
CA ASN A 83 -6.40 10.91 -31.61
C ASN A 83 -7.42 11.96 -31.10
N GLY A 84 -6.93 13.14 -30.72
CA GLY A 84 -7.77 14.23 -30.23
C GLY A 84 -8.35 14.01 -28.83
N ARG A 85 -7.85 13.04 -28.05
CA ARG A 85 -8.33 12.72 -26.70
C ARG A 85 -7.20 12.64 -25.69
N TYR A 86 -7.51 12.94 -24.43
CA TYR A 86 -6.73 12.51 -23.28
C TYR A 86 -7.25 11.14 -22.86
N LEU A 87 -6.42 10.10 -22.92
CA LEU A 87 -6.82 8.72 -22.64
C LEU A 87 -6.07 8.13 -21.46
N PHE A 88 -6.83 7.73 -20.45
CA PHE A 88 -6.44 6.72 -19.48
C PHE A 88 -6.74 5.33 -20.05
N ILE A 89 -5.81 4.39 -19.92
CA ILE A 89 -5.96 3.01 -20.41
C ILE A 89 -5.42 2.06 -19.36
N ASP A 90 -6.28 1.19 -18.85
CA ASP A 90 -5.91 0.03 -18.04
C ASP A 90 -6.30 -1.23 -18.82
N ARG A 91 -5.33 -2.00 -19.30
CA ARG A 91 -5.57 -3.23 -20.08
C ARG A 91 -5.85 -4.45 -19.22
N GLU A 92 -5.70 -4.33 -17.90
CA GLU A 92 -5.80 -5.41 -16.93
C GLU A 92 -7.04 -5.26 -16.02
N ALA A 93 -7.77 -4.15 -16.16
CA ALA A 93 -9.04 -3.93 -15.47
C ALA A 93 -10.05 -5.04 -15.82
N LYS A 94 -10.20 -6.00 -14.90
CA LYS A 94 -11.28 -7.00 -14.91
C LYS A 94 -12.52 -6.36 -14.28
N LEU A 95 -13.52 -6.08 -15.10
CA LEU A 95 -14.77 -5.43 -14.72
C LEU A 95 -15.94 -6.28 -15.20
N VAL A 96 -16.98 -6.38 -14.38
CA VAL A 96 -18.18 -7.15 -14.70
C VAL A 96 -19.41 -6.24 -14.76
N PRO A 97 -20.45 -6.59 -15.55
CA PRO A 97 -21.72 -5.89 -15.50
C PRO A 97 -22.25 -5.81 -14.05
N GLY A 98 -22.63 -4.61 -13.62
CA GLY A 98 -23.03 -4.31 -12.24
C GLY A 98 -21.97 -3.56 -11.43
N ASP A 99 -20.70 -3.60 -11.83
CA ASP A 99 -19.66 -2.80 -11.20
C ASP A 99 -19.93 -1.29 -11.35
N THR A 100 -19.60 -0.52 -10.33
CA THR A 100 -19.69 0.94 -10.30
C THR A 100 -18.31 1.56 -10.13
N ILE A 101 -17.85 2.33 -11.11
CA ILE A 101 -16.64 3.13 -11.00
C ILE A 101 -17.03 4.51 -10.48
N TYR A 102 -16.74 4.77 -9.21
CA TYR A 102 -16.78 6.13 -8.66
C TYR A 102 -15.52 6.86 -9.08
N TYR A 103 -15.64 8.04 -9.66
CA TYR A 103 -14.50 8.79 -10.17
C TYR A 103 -14.50 10.24 -9.73
N ARG A 104 -13.32 10.84 -9.77
CA ARG A 104 -13.11 12.29 -9.70
C ARG A 104 -12.10 12.69 -10.77
N THR A 105 -12.28 13.85 -11.39
CA THR A 105 -11.32 14.34 -12.38
C THR A 105 -10.81 15.72 -12.06
N VAL A 106 -9.54 15.95 -12.39
CA VAL A 106 -8.92 17.28 -12.34
C VAL A 106 -8.50 17.66 -13.75
N ILE A 107 -8.88 18.86 -14.19
CA ILE A 107 -8.49 19.38 -15.51
C ILE A 107 -7.72 20.67 -15.31
N VAL A 108 -6.52 20.75 -15.86
CA VAL A 108 -5.76 22.00 -15.92
C VAL A 108 -6.02 22.65 -17.27
N ARG A 109 -6.52 23.89 -17.26
CA ARG A 109 -6.77 24.68 -18.46
C ARG A 109 -6.19 26.08 -18.32
N ASN A 110 -5.33 26.50 -19.25
CA ASN A 110 -4.65 27.80 -19.25
C ASN A 110 -3.95 28.09 -17.90
N GLY A 111 -3.30 27.07 -17.31
CA GLY A 111 -2.66 27.17 -16.01
C GLY A 111 -3.60 27.17 -14.79
N GLN A 112 -4.92 27.19 -14.99
CA GLN A 112 -5.90 27.14 -13.92
C GLN A 112 -6.44 25.70 -13.71
N THR A 113 -6.51 25.27 -12.46
CA THR A 113 -6.98 23.93 -12.08
C THR A 113 -8.48 23.93 -11.81
N TYR A 114 -9.20 23.00 -12.44
CA TYR A 114 -10.63 22.76 -12.25
C TYR A 114 -10.83 21.37 -11.62
N ARG A 115 -11.39 21.35 -10.41
CA ARG A 115 -11.54 20.16 -9.55
C ARG A 115 -13.03 19.90 -9.30
N THR A 116 -13.76 19.29 -10.23
CA THR A 116 -15.23 19.32 -10.08
C THR A 116 -16.05 18.19 -10.68
N ASN A 117 -15.48 17.18 -11.35
CA ASN A 117 -16.31 16.09 -11.85
C ASN A 117 -16.12 14.84 -11.01
N SER A 118 -16.70 14.87 -9.80
CA SER A 118 -17.01 13.67 -9.04
C SER A 118 -18.24 13.01 -9.67
N GLY A 119 -18.21 11.70 -9.88
CA GLY A 119 -19.33 10.98 -10.49
C GLY A 119 -19.22 9.48 -10.29
N SER A 120 -20.20 8.75 -10.81
CA SER A 120 -20.16 7.30 -10.91
C SER A 120 -20.44 6.86 -12.34
N PHE A 121 -19.88 5.72 -12.71
CA PHE A 121 -20.13 5.04 -13.96
C PHE A 121 -20.48 3.58 -13.67
N ASN A 122 -21.70 3.17 -14.00
CA ASN A 122 -22.12 1.77 -13.86
C ASN A 122 -21.76 1.01 -15.13
N VAL A 123 -21.01 -0.07 -14.98
CA VAL A 123 -20.68 -1.01 -16.04
C VAL A 123 -21.95 -1.77 -16.38
N GLN A 124 -22.52 -1.51 -17.56
CA GLN A 124 -23.71 -2.22 -18.04
C GLN A 124 -23.36 -3.28 -19.09
N GLU A 125 -22.47 -2.96 -20.01
CA GLU A 125 -22.10 -3.82 -21.13
C GLU A 125 -20.58 -3.80 -21.34
N LEU A 126 -20.02 -4.95 -21.70
CA LEU A 126 -18.61 -5.11 -22.06
C LEU A 126 -18.46 -5.13 -23.58
N ARG A 127 -17.47 -4.43 -24.12
CA ARG A 127 -17.16 -4.43 -25.55
C ARG A 127 -16.20 -5.57 -25.88
N PRO A 128 -16.41 -6.32 -26.98
CA PRO A 128 -15.40 -7.23 -27.48
C PRO A 128 -14.11 -6.45 -27.79
N ALA A 129 -12.97 -6.88 -27.25
CA ALA A 129 -11.69 -6.32 -27.67
C ALA A 129 -11.48 -6.64 -29.16
N SER A 130 -11.45 -5.62 -30.02
CA SER A 130 -11.26 -5.80 -31.48
C SER A 130 -9.93 -6.50 -31.76
N THR A 131 -9.99 -7.71 -32.32
CA THR A 131 -8.83 -8.56 -32.68
C THR A 131 -8.36 -8.37 -34.13
N THR A 132 -8.92 -7.44 -34.91
CA THR A 132 -8.55 -7.28 -36.32
C THR A 132 -7.31 -6.39 -36.52
N PRO A 133 -6.21 -6.88 -37.12
CA PRO A 133 -5.10 -6.04 -37.56
C PRO A 133 -5.54 -5.19 -38.77
N LEU A 134 -5.26 -3.88 -38.75
CA LEU A 134 -5.39 -3.05 -39.94
C LEU A 134 -4.37 -3.52 -41.01
N PRO A 135 -4.78 -3.84 -42.24
CA PRO A 135 -3.86 -4.16 -43.32
C PRO A 135 -3.26 -2.86 -43.87
N GLY A 136 -1.94 -2.78 -43.92
CA GLY A 136 -1.24 -1.76 -44.70
C GLY A 136 -0.75 -0.54 -43.92
N SER A 137 0.19 -0.76 -43.00
CA SER A 137 1.31 0.18 -42.85
C SER A 137 2.52 -0.62 -42.38
N SER A 138 3.52 -0.72 -43.25
CA SER A 138 4.86 -1.22 -42.95
C SER A 138 5.29 -0.80 -41.54
N PHE A 139 5.43 -1.78 -40.65
CA PHE A 139 6.06 -1.59 -39.36
C PHE A 139 7.54 -1.28 -39.59
N ALA A 140 7.86 0.01 -39.73
CA ALA A 140 9.11 0.47 -39.18
C ALA A 140 8.98 0.28 -37.67
N VAL A 141 9.78 -0.63 -37.10
CA VAL A 141 10.03 -0.70 -35.67
C VAL A 141 10.57 0.66 -35.26
N ARG A 142 9.67 1.57 -34.86
CA ARG A 142 10.05 2.79 -34.17
C ARG A 142 10.18 2.42 -32.71
N SER A 143 11.43 2.41 -32.27
CA SER A 143 11.87 2.44 -30.89
C SER A 143 10.88 3.20 -30.01
N ALA A 144 10.55 2.61 -28.86
CA ALA A 144 9.91 3.31 -27.77
C ALA A 144 10.64 4.65 -27.57
N GLY A 145 9.96 5.75 -27.87
CA GLY A 145 10.50 7.08 -27.57
C GLY A 145 10.77 7.12 -26.07
N SER A 146 12.04 7.30 -25.73
CA SER A 146 12.53 7.37 -24.37
C SER A 146 11.86 8.53 -23.63
N GLU A 147 10.83 8.26 -22.84
CA GLU A 147 10.62 9.03 -21.62
C GLU A 147 11.79 8.69 -20.71
N GLN A 148 12.82 9.54 -20.74
CA GLN A 148 14.06 9.32 -20.00
C GLN A 148 13.82 9.71 -18.54
N TYR A 149 13.33 8.75 -17.74
CA TYR A 149 13.34 8.91 -16.29
C TYR A 149 14.81 9.06 -15.85
N PRO A 150 15.16 10.09 -15.07
CA PRO A 150 16.54 10.31 -14.65
C PRO A 150 17.05 9.17 -13.77
N TYR A 151 16.15 8.48 -13.07
CA TYR A 151 16.44 7.27 -12.30
C TYR A 151 15.45 6.16 -12.66
N VAL A 152 15.97 5.13 -13.31
CA VAL A 152 15.31 3.84 -13.48
C VAL A 152 16.14 2.86 -12.68
N PHE A 153 15.50 2.12 -11.78
CA PHE A 153 16.15 0.94 -11.23
C PHE A 153 16.34 -0.04 -12.39
N LYS A 154 17.57 -0.16 -12.89
CA LYS A 154 17.93 -1.09 -13.97
C LYS A 154 18.21 -2.45 -13.34
N ASN A 155 17.85 -3.52 -14.05
CA ASN A 155 18.18 -4.90 -13.70
C ASN A 155 19.58 -4.99 -13.09
N ASN A 156 19.64 -5.22 -11.78
CA ASN A 156 20.87 -5.70 -11.19
C ASN A 156 21.12 -7.08 -11.80
N GLU A 157 22.13 -7.17 -12.67
CA GLU A 157 22.62 -8.46 -13.16
C GLU A 157 23.01 -9.30 -11.92
N ARG A 158 22.17 -10.29 -11.61
CA ARG A 158 22.19 -11.20 -10.44
C ARG A 158 21.62 -10.63 -9.12
N ARG A 159 20.30 -10.50 -9.04
CA ARG A 159 19.54 -11.03 -7.87
C ARG A 159 18.02 -11.05 -8.01
N THR A 160 17.39 -10.36 -8.96
CA THR A 160 15.91 -10.23 -8.96
C THR A 160 15.22 -10.79 -10.20
N LYS A 161 15.77 -11.86 -10.82
CA LYS A 161 14.91 -12.64 -11.72
C LYS A 161 13.81 -13.26 -10.88
N ASP A 162 12.56 -12.92 -11.19
CA ASP A 162 11.38 -13.70 -10.83
C ASP A 162 11.71 -15.17 -11.03
N VAL A 163 12.04 -15.86 -9.94
CA VAL A 163 12.06 -17.31 -9.94
C VAL A 163 10.60 -17.66 -9.98
N ARG A 164 10.10 -17.91 -11.20
CA ARG A 164 8.89 -18.68 -11.42
C ARG A 164 9.05 -19.92 -10.54
N SER A 165 8.22 -20.00 -9.49
CA SER A 165 8.35 -21.02 -8.45
C SER A 165 8.47 -22.40 -9.09
N THR A 166 9.69 -22.90 -9.10
CA THR A 166 9.99 -24.32 -8.93
C THR A 166 10.58 -24.46 -7.54
N ALA A 167 9.83 -24.03 -6.52
CA ALA A 167 9.91 -24.73 -5.26
C ALA A 167 9.16 -26.05 -5.46
N THR A 168 9.83 -27.02 -6.07
CA THR A 168 9.57 -28.43 -5.74
C THR A 168 10.05 -28.55 -4.30
N GLN A 169 9.15 -28.25 -3.36
CA GLN A 169 9.31 -28.75 -2.01
C GLN A 169 9.27 -30.26 -2.19
N THR A 170 10.37 -30.93 -1.80
CA THR A 170 10.45 -32.38 -1.84
C THR A 170 9.25 -32.94 -1.08
N ASP A 171 8.40 -33.67 -1.80
CA ASP A 171 7.33 -34.52 -1.26
C ASP A 171 7.93 -35.70 -0.46
N ASP A 172 8.95 -35.46 0.35
CA ASP A 172 9.46 -36.44 1.30
C ASP A 172 8.57 -36.34 2.54
N VAL A 173 7.43 -37.01 2.41
CA VAL A 173 6.54 -37.38 3.50
C VAL A 173 7.34 -38.29 4.42
N ASP A 174 7.84 -37.75 5.53
CA ASP A 174 8.05 -38.59 6.71
C ASP A 174 6.70 -39.25 7.01
N PRO A 175 6.66 -40.59 7.18
CA PRO A 175 5.42 -41.30 7.43
C PRO A 175 4.73 -40.65 8.63
N VAL A 176 3.45 -40.31 8.45
CA VAL A 176 2.60 -39.75 9.49
C VAL A 176 2.75 -40.62 10.72
N ASP A 177 3.42 -40.08 11.72
CA ASP A 177 3.65 -40.72 13.01
C ASP A 177 2.28 -41.11 13.58
N GLU A 178 2.13 -42.34 14.06
CA GLU A 178 0.86 -42.87 14.59
C GLU A 178 0.34 -42.05 15.79
N ASP A 179 1.15 -41.14 16.34
CA ASP A 179 0.85 -40.22 17.45
C ASP A 179 0.64 -38.75 17.03
N CYS A 180 0.35 -38.46 15.74
CA CYS A 180 0.08 -37.09 15.27
C CYS A 180 -1.21 -36.50 15.86
N LEU A 181 -1.08 -35.58 16.82
CA LEU A 181 -2.19 -34.76 17.32
C LEU A 181 -2.65 -33.77 16.24
N GLU A 182 -3.95 -33.70 15.98
CA GLU A 182 -4.52 -32.78 14.98
C GLU A 182 -4.22 -31.31 15.34
N ALA A 183 -3.59 -30.57 14.42
CA ALA A 183 -3.44 -29.12 14.53
C ALA A 183 -4.65 -28.38 13.94
N THR A 184 -4.90 -27.19 14.47
CA THR A 184 -5.77 -26.19 13.85
C THR A 184 -5.09 -25.47 12.68
N THR A 185 -3.75 -25.56 12.58
CA THR A 185 -2.98 -24.97 11.49
C THR A 185 -3.31 -25.58 10.14
N VAL A 186 -3.45 -24.71 9.14
CA VAL A 186 -3.66 -25.07 7.74
C VAL A 186 -2.55 -24.48 6.88
N ILE A 187 -1.95 -25.31 6.03
CA ILE A 187 -0.97 -24.91 5.01
C ILE A 187 -1.46 -25.39 3.65
N HIS A 188 -1.70 -24.47 2.72
CA HIS A 188 -2.18 -24.79 1.37
C HIS A 188 -3.41 -25.73 1.37
N GLY A 189 -4.31 -25.56 2.36
CA GLY A 189 -5.51 -26.38 2.53
C GLY A 189 -5.29 -27.77 3.15
N ARG A 190 -4.09 -28.09 3.63
CA ARG A 190 -3.76 -29.35 4.31
C ARG A 190 -3.56 -29.13 5.81
N THR A 191 -3.99 -30.10 6.61
CA THR A 191 -3.72 -30.17 8.05
C THR A 191 -2.32 -30.72 8.32
N VAL A 192 -1.77 -30.36 9.47
CA VAL A 192 -0.41 -30.73 9.92
C VAL A 192 -0.46 -31.21 11.37
N CYS A 193 0.62 -31.78 11.89
CA CYS A 193 0.66 -32.24 13.28
C CYS A 193 0.89 -31.06 14.23
N SER A 194 0.18 -31.04 15.36
CA SER A 194 0.36 -30.00 16.37
C SER A 194 1.81 -29.97 16.89
N GLY A 195 2.39 -28.78 17.01
CA GLY A 195 3.79 -28.59 17.39
C GLY A 195 4.82 -28.80 16.29
N GLN A 196 4.43 -29.28 15.10
CA GLN A 196 5.35 -29.45 13.97
C GLN A 196 5.96 -28.11 13.55
N MET A 197 7.28 -28.08 13.30
CA MET A 197 7.96 -26.93 12.72
C MET A 197 7.65 -26.83 11.22
N LEU A 198 7.07 -25.71 10.81
CA LEU A 198 6.56 -25.48 9.46
C LEU A 198 7.50 -24.63 8.61
N PHE A 199 8.24 -23.75 9.26
CA PHE A 199 9.19 -22.85 8.61
C PHE A 199 10.32 -22.52 9.58
N GLU A 200 11.55 -22.51 9.08
CA GLU A 200 12.72 -22.02 9.80
C GLU A 200 13.62 -21.21 8.88
N GLU A 201 14.11 -20.09 9.39
CA GLU A 201 15.18 -19.29 8.80
C GLU A 201 16.18 -18.89 9.89
N GLN A 202 17.46 -19.14 9.62
CA GLN A 202 18.59 -18.88 10.52
C GLN A 202 19.54 -17.81 9.97
N PHE A 203 19.31 -17.32 8.75
CA PHE A 203 20.11 -16.30 8.06
C PHE A 203 21.62 -16.57 8.04
N SER A 204 22.00 -17.85 8.07
CA SER A 204 23.40 -18.31 8.14
C SER A 204 24.19 -18.13 6.83
N GLY A 205 23.48 -17.90 5.72
CA GLY A 205 24.08 -17.65 4.41
C GLY A 205 24.61 -16.21 4.25
N GLN A 206 25.49 -16.01 3.27
CA GLN A 206 25.97 -14.66 2.89
C GLN A 206 24.95 -13.86 2.06
N THR A 207 23.87 -14.52 1.64
CA THR A 207 22.85 -13.98 0.74
C THR A 207 21.46 -14.48 1.15
N LEU A 208 20.42 -13.69 0.87
CA LEU A 208 19.04 -14.09 1.10
C LEU A 208 18.69 -15.38 0.33
N ASP A 209 18.08 -16.38 0.98
CA ASP A 209 17.50 -17.52 0.30
C ASP A 209 16.20 -17.11 -0.41
N GLN A 210 16.30 -16.86 -1.71
CA GLN A 210 15.19 -16.39 -2.53
C GLN A 210 14.10 -17.44 -2.79
N ARG A 211 14.34 -18.69 -2.41
CA ARG A 211 13.29 -19.72 -2.39
C ARG A 211 12.36 -19.53 -1.20
N LYS A 212 12.84 -18.88 -0.13
CA LYS A 212 12.07 -18.57 1.08
C LYS A 212 11.60 -17.12 1.12
N TRP A 213 12.37 -16.18 0.62
CA TRP A 213 12.08 -14.76 0.80
C TRP A 213 12.13 -13.98 -0.51
N ARG A 214 11.11 -13.16 -0.74
CA ARG A 214 11.09 -12.11 -1.75
C ARG A 214 11.58 -10.80 -1.13
N ILE A 215 12.35 -10.01 -1.87
CA ILE A 215 12.69 -8.63 -1.50
C ILE A 215 11.64 -7.70 -2.09
N GLU A 216 11.10 -6.78 -1.30
CA GLU A 216 10.15 -5.78 -1.76
C GLU A 216 10.90 -4.61 -2.43
N ASN A 217 10.55 -4.34 -3.69
CA ASN A 217 10.97 -3.19 -4.47
C ASN A 217 9.73 -2.33 -4.76
N ARG A 218 9.50 -1.32 -3.91
CA ARG A 218 8.34 -0.41 -4.03
C ARG A 218 8.52 0.80 -3.11
N PHE A 219 7.80 1.86 -3.40
CA PHE A 219 7.55 2.94 -2.45
C PHE A 219 6.58 2.46 -1.37
N ALA A 220 6.78 2.92 -0.14
CA ALA A 220 5.71 2.89 0.85
C ALA A 220 4.52 3.74 0.37
N SER A 221 3.32 3.27 0.67
CA SER A 221 2.07 3.80 0.14
C SER A 221 0.93 3.56 1.13
N ASP A 222 -0.31 3.67 0.67
CA ASP A 222 -1.47 3.54 1.53
C ASP A 222 -1.51 2.16 2.24
N PRO A 223 -2.00 2.10 3.49
CA PRO A 223 -2.56 3.23 4.26
C PRO A 223 -1.50 4.04 5.02
N ASP A 224 -0.38 3.45 5.46
CA ASP A 224 0.56 4.09 6.40
C ASP A 224 1.38 5.23 5.80
N ASN A 225 1.62 5.20 4.48
CA ASN A 225 2.45 6.15 3.75
C ASN A 225 3.77 6.44 4.50
N GLU A 226 4.49 5.39 4.87
CA GLU A 226 5.80 5.55 5.50
C GLU A 226 6.76 6.32 4.59
N PHE A 227 7.74 6.99 5.19
CA PHE A 227 8.64 7.89 4.46
C PHE A 227 9.83 7.15 3.85
N VAL A 228 9.58 5.93 3.37
CA VAL A 228 10.60 5.00 2.91
C VAL A 228 10.36 4.48 1.50
N VAL A 229 11.47 4.08 0.88
CA VAL A 229 11.52 3.30 -0.34
C VAL A 229 12.13 1.94 0.01
N TYR A 230 11.40 0.86 -0.26
CA TYR A 230 11.91 -0.50 -0.12
C TYR A 230 12.60 -0.90 -1.42
N ALA A 231 13.86 -1.34 -1.34
CA ALA A 231 14.61 -1.81 -2.50
C ALA A 231 15.74 -2.78 -2.13
N ASP A 232 16.16 -3.62 -3.09
CA ASP A 232 17.34 -4.49 -2.98
C ASP A 232 18.66 -3.71 -3.10
N PHE A 233 18.99 -2.96 -2.05
CA PHE A 233 20.29 -2.32 -1.90
C PHE A 233 21.11 -3.00 -0.81
N LYS A 234 22.35 -3.37 -1.15
CA LYS A 234 23.33 -4.00 -0.23
C LYS A 234 23.67 -3.14 0.99
N ASP A 235 23.44 -1.84 0.92
CA ASP A 235 23.65 -0.92 2.05
C ASP A 235 22.53 -1.06 3.09
N ASN A 236 21.34 -1.49 2.67
CA ASN A 236 20.13 -1.57 3.48
C ASN A 236 19.75 -2.98 3.91
N LEU A 237 20.18 -4.01 3.17
CA LEU A 237 19.92 -5.42 3.43
C LEU A 237 21.23 -6.21 3.42
N LYS A 238 21.68 -6.66 4.60
CA LYS A 238 22.95 -7.37 4.78
C LYS A 238 22.76 -8.68 5.54
N PHE A 239 23.73 -9.58 5.37
CA PHE A 239 23.84 -10.84 6.07
C PHE A 239 25.23 -10.91 6.69
N GLU A 240 25.32 -10.77 8.00
CA GLU A 240 26.59 -10.68 8.72
C GLU A 240 26.51 -11.50 10.01
N ASN A 241 27.50 -12.37 10.24
CA ASN A 241 27.59 -13.21 11.45
C ASN A 241 26.35 -14.08 11.72
N GLY A 242 25.70 -14.59 10.67
CA GLY A 242 24.48 -15.39 10.78
C GLY A 242 23.22 -14.57 11.08
N LEU A 243 23.27 -13.25 10.91
CA LEU A 243 22.14 -12.36 11.17
C LEU A 243 21.66 -11.72 9.88
N LEU A 244 20.35 -11.57 9.74
CA LEU A 244 19.75 -10.59 8.83
C LEU A 244 19.88 -9.19 9.46
N ALA A 245 20.46 -8.25 8.72
CA ALA A 245 20.60 -6.85 9.13
C ALA A 245 19.87 -5.94 8.13
N ILE A 246 18.83 -5.24 8.61
CA ILE A 246 18.09 -4.25 7.83
C ILE A 246 18.31 -2.87 8.43
N ARG A 247 18.90 -1.96 7.65
CA ARG A 247 19.25 -0.61 8.11
C ARG A 247 18.74 0.47 7.15
N PRO A 248 18.06 1.52 7.64
CA PRO A 248 17.68 2.65 6.82
C PRO A 248 18.88 3.58 6.52
N THR A 249 18.92 4.13 5.32
CA THR A 249 19.89 5.15 4.86
C THR A 249 19.15 6.27 4.13
N LEU A 250 19.82 7.39 3.82
CA LEU A 250 19.15 8.46 3.08
C LEU A 250 19.14 8.16 1.58
N PHE A 251 18.02 8.47 0.93
CA PHE A 251 17.88 8.35 -0.52
C PHE A 251 18.94 9.18 -1.26
N GLU A 252 19.19 10.40 -0.79
CA GLU A 252 20.15 11.31 -1.40
C GLU A 252 21.62 10.88 -1.21
N ASP A 253 21.93 10.06 -0.20
CA ASP A 253 23.29 9.50 -0.03
C ASP A 253 23.64 8.57 -1.21
N LYS A 254 22.63 7.90 -1.78
CA LYS A 254 22.80 7.00 -2.91
C LYS A 254 22.63 7.68 -4.28
N PHE A 255 21.61 8.53 -4.42
CA PHE A 255 21.20 9.10 -5.71
C PHE A 255 21.65 10.56 -5.93
N GLY A 256 22.35 11.11 -4.95
CA GLY A 256 22.90 12.46 -4.95
C GLY A 256 21.93 13.52 -4.40
N PRO A 257 22.45 14.71 -4.03
CA PRO A 257 21.65 15.80 -3.49
C PRO A 257 20.50 16.24 -4.41
N GLY A 258 19.35 16.51 -3.83
CA GLY A 258 18.14 16.96 -4.54
C GLY A 258 17.43 15.86 -5.35
N SER A 259 17.88 14.60 -5.25
CA SER A 259 17.26 13.46 -5.94
C SER A 259 15.85 13.15 -5.45
N THR A 260 15.50 13.55 -4.22
CA THR A 260 14.13 13.42 -3.68
C THR A 260 13.09 14.26 -4.41
N ASN A 261 13.52 15.29 -5.14
CA ASN A 261 12.64 16.17 -5.93
C ASN A 261 12.54 15.77 -7.41
N LYS A 262 13.06 14.60 -7.79
CA LYS A 262 13.07 14.10 -9.16
C LYS A 262 12.04 12.99 -9.35
N GLN A 263 12.11 12.30 -10.49
CA GLN A 263 11.25 11.16 -10.82
C GLN A 263 11.99 9.85 -10.61
N PHE A 264 11.30 8.84 -10.11
CA PHE A 264 11.86 7.50 -9.93
C PHE A 264 10.83 6.42 -10.29
N ARG A 265 11.32 5.38 -10.95
CA ARG A 265 10.51 4.24 -11.41
C ARG A 265 11.24 2.91 -11.17
N PHE A 266 10.53 1.94 -10.58
CA PHE A 266 11.00 0.57 -10.35
C PHE A 266 10.92 -0.37 -11.57
N ALA A 267 10.28 0.09 -12.66
CA ALA A 267 10.11 -0.66 -13.91
C ALA A 267 9.54 -2.07 -13.66
N GLU A 268 10.14 -3.11 -14.24
CA GLU A 268 9.67 -4.49 -14.13
C GLU A 268 9.92 -5.11 -12.75
N GLU A 269 10.85 -4.55 -11.96
CA GLU A 269 11.19 -5.07 -10.63
C GLU A 269 10.19 -4.66 -9.55
N CYS A 270 9.20 -3.82 -9.89
CA CYS A 270 8.25 -3.38 -8.90
C CYS A 270 7.41 -4.53 -8.34
N THR A 271 7.43 -4.65 -7.03
CA THR A 271 6.67 -5.65 -6.25
C THR A 271 5.30 -5.18 -5.80
N GLY A 272 5.01 -3.89 -5.93
CA GLY A 272 3.69 -3.31 -5.69
C GLY A 272 2.83 -3.26 -6.95
N ASP A 273 1.80 -2.43 -6.92
CA ASP A 273 0.90 -2.28 -8.06
C ASP A 273 1.55 -1.43 -9.17
N ARG A 274 1.86 -2.08 -10.29
CA ARG A 274 2.74 -1.60 -11.39
C ARG A 274 2.41 -0.21 -11.92
N SER A 275 1.14 0.20 -11.86
CA SER A 275 0.68 1.50 -12.36
C SER A 275 0.28 2.47 -11.25
N SER A 276 0.76 2.25 -10.03
CA SER A 276 0.43 3.03 -8.84
C SER A 276 1.63 3.78 -8.25
N ARG A 277 1.38 4.51 -7.16
CA ARG A 277 2.38 5.18 -6.33
C ARG A 277 3.41 4.23 -5.72
N ASP A 278 3.15 2.92 -5.73
CA ASP A 278 4.08 1.87 -5.29
C ASP A 278 5.29 1.75 -6.23
N CYS A 279 5.12 2.06 -7.52
CA CYS A 279 6.12 1.76 -8.54
C CYS A 279 6.68 2.99 -9.24
N ILE A 280 5.94 4.10 -9.19
CA ILE A 280 6.25 5.33 -9.90
C ILE A 280 6.03 6.50 -8.95
N ARG A 281 7.05 7.33 -8.77
CA ARG A 281 6.94 8.65 -8.13
C ARG A 281 7.46 9.69 -9.08
N ASP A 282 6.60 10.64 -9.42
CA ASP A 282 6.93 11.74 -10.31
C ASP A 282 6.53 13.06 -9.64
N THR A 283 7.52 13.78 -9.12
CA THR A 283 7.32 15.07 -8.42
C THR A 283 6.79 16.20 -9.31
N GLN A 284 6.76 16.00 -10.63
CA GLN A 284 6.10 16.93 -11.56
C GLN A 284 4.59 16.69 -11.63
N ILE A 285 4.11 15.53 -11.14
CA ILE A 285 2.73 15.07 -11.22
C ILE A 285 2.13 14.93 -9.81
N ASP A 286 2.89 14.39 -8.87
CA ASP A 286 2.57 14.29 -7.46
C ASP A 286 3.21 15.46 -6.71
N PHE A 287 2.43 16.17 -5.88
CA PHE A 287 2.94 17.23 -4.99
C PHE A 287 3.80 16.70 -3.84
N ASP A 288 4.14 15.42 -3.90
CA ASP A 288 4.76 14.64 -2.86
C ASP A 288 6.18 14.28 -3.31
N MET A 289 7.15 14.43 -2.41
CA MET A 289 8.54 14.09 -2.73
C MET A 289 8.71 12.57 -2.86
N ILE A 290 9.76 12.13 -3.53
CA ILE A 290 10.23 10.75 -3.35
C ILE A 290 10.55 10.56 -1.87
N PRO A 291 10.08 9.47 -1.22
CA PRO A 291 10.37 9.24 0.17
C PRO A 291 11.88 9.32 0.48
N PRO A 292 12.29 10.10 1.49
CA PRO A 292 13.69 10.48 1.66
C PRO A 292 14.58 9.38 2.23
N VAL A 293 14.03 8.23 2.60
CA VAL A 293 14.75 7.13 3.26
C VAL A 293 14.73 5.88 2.38
N LEU A 294 15.89 5.26 2.18
CA LEU A 294 16.03 3.93 1.62
C LEU A 294 16.06 2.90 2.74
N THR A 295 15.39 1.77 2.55
CA THR A 295 15.38 0.65 3.50
C THR A 295 15.05 -0.64 2.75
N ALA A 296 14.93 -1.76 3.47
CA ALA A 296 14.51 -3.03 2.90
C ALA A 296 13.31 -3.62 3.66
N GLN A 297 12.51 -4.39 2.93
CA GLN A 297 11.50 -5.28 3.45
C GLN A 297 11.60 -6.60 2.67
N ILE A 298 11.51 -7.72 3.37
CA ILE A 298 11.47 -9.07 2.79
C ILE A 298 10.19 -9.78 3.24
N SER A 299 9.69 -10.68 2.40
CA SER A 299 8.45 -11.40 2.68
C SER A 299 8.44 -12.84 2.18
N THR A 300 7.63 -13.69 2.81
CA THR A 300 7.44 -15.09 2.39
C THR A 300 6.26 -15.30 1.45
N ILE A 301 5.65 -14.24 0.91
CA ILE A 301 4.40 -14.30 0.10
C ILE A 301 4.44 -15.32 -1.05
N ASN A 302 5.61 -15.51 -1.67
CA ASN A 302 5.80 -16.43 -2.80
C ASN A 302 6.11 -17.88 -2.40
N SER A 303 6.37 -18.15 -1.12
CA SER A 303 7.02 -19.38 -0.65
C SER A 303 6.29 -20.05 0.52
N PHE A 304 5.86 -19.28 1.51
CA PHE A 304 5.28 -19.78 2.75
C PHE A 304 4.15 -18.86 3.23
N ARG A 305 2.95 -19.45 3.30
CA ARG A 305 1.73 -18.85 3.83
C ARG A 305 1.00 -19.90 4.68
N PHE A 306 0.33 -19.47 5.73
CA PHE A 306 -0.33 -20.38 6.66
C PHE A 306 -1.54 -19.70 7.31
N THR A 307 -2.51 -20.49 7.72
CA THR A 307 -3.61 -20.06 8.58
C THR A 307 -3.47 -20.74 9.94
N TYR A 308 -3.46 -19.94 11.01
CA TYR A 308 -3.20 -20.36 12.40
C TYR A 308 -1.81 -20.97 12.63
N GLY A 309 -1.14 -20.59 13.71
CA GLY A 309 0.22 -21.04 13.99
C GLY A 309 0.87 -20.24 15.11
N ARG A 310 2.05 -20.67 15.54
CA ARG A 310 2.91 -19.93 16.47
C ARG A 310 4.17 -19.47 15.77
N VAL A 311 4.33 -18.15 15.70
CA VAL A 311 5.52 -17.50 15.13
C VAL A 311 6.44 -17.09 16.27
N VAL A 312 7.73 -17.37 16.16
CA VAL A 312 8.78 -16.93 17.08
C VAL A 312 9.91 -16.31 16.29
N ILE A 313 10.26 -15.06 16.63
CA ILE A 313 11.29 -14.28 15.93
C ILE A 313 12.25 -13.74 16.97
N ARG A 314 13.51 -14.17 16.92
CA ARG A 314 14.56 -13.62 17.76
C ARG A 314 15.21 -12.43 17.08
N ALA A 315 15.07 -11.24 17.65
CA ALA A 315 15.55 -10.01 17.03
C ALA A 315 15.99 -8.94 18.04
N LYS A 316 16.88 -8.06 17.61
CA LYS A 316 17.17 -6.77 18.24
C LYS A 316 16.54 -5.66 17.41
N LEU A 317 15.61 -4.92 18.00
CA LEU A 317 14.83 -3.89 17.31
C LEU A 317 15.66 -2.63 17.03
N PRO A 318 15.36 -1.87 15.96
CA PRO A 318 16.12 -0.68 15.60
C PRO A 318 15.92 0.47 16.59
N GLN A 319 16.96 1.26 16.80
CA GLN A 319 16.97 2.49 17.58
C GLN A 319 17.01 3.74 16.70
N GLY A 320 16.71 4.90 17.29
CA GLY A 320 16.79 6.20 16.63
C GLY A 320 15.41 6.82 16.42
N ASN A 321 15.38 8.13 16.28
CA ASN A 321 14.12 8.86 16.14
C ASN A 321 13.43 8.49 14.82
N TRP A 322 12.14 8.25 14.92
CA TRP A 322 11.20 8.03 13.83
C TRP A 322 11.37 6.73 13.06
N ILE A 323 12.16 5.77 13.57
CA ILE A 323 12.32 4.43 12.98
C ILE A 323 11.43 3.43 13.72
N PHE A 324 10.89 2.42 13.04
CA PHE A 324 10.23 1.30 13.71
C PHE A 324 10.42 -0.02 12.95
N PRO A 325 10.43 -1.16 13.66
CA PRO A 325 10.50 -2.48 13.04
C PRO A 325 9.17 -2.85 12.38
N GLN A 326 9.23 -3.49 11.23
CA GLN A 326 8.11 -4.15 10.58
C GLN A 326 8.28 -5.65 10.75
N ILE A 327 7.75 -6.20 11.84
CA ILE A 327 7.74 -7.65 12.10
C ILE A 327 6.29 -8.11 12.08
N TYR A 328 5.85 -8.50 10.89
CA TYR A 328 4.43 -8.63 10.56
C TYR A 328 4.05 -10.03 10.11
N LEU A 329 2.78 -10.34 10.34
CA LEU A 329 2.02 -11.22 9.46
C LEU A 329 1.09 -10.37 8.60
N LEU A 330 1.18 -10.56 7.29
CA LEU A 330 0.43 -9.84 6.26
C LEU A 330 -0.53 -10.80 5.55
N PRO A 331 -1.73 -10.35 5.13
CA PRO A 331 -2.70 -11.23 4.49
C PRO A 331 -2.20 -11.64 3.10
N ALA A 332 -2.26 -12.93 2.77
CA ALA A 332 -1.79 -13.43 1.47
C ALA A 332 -2.69 -13.01 0.30
N THR A 333 -3.90 -12.54 0.59
CA THR A 333 -4.87 -12.03 -0.39
C THR A 333 -5.70 -10.90 0.22
N ASP A 334 -6.25 -10.03 -0.62
CA ASP A 334 -7.17 -8.95 -0.20
C ASP A 334 -8.61 -9.46 0.00
N PHE A 335 -8.81 -10.65 0.59
CA PHE A 335 -10.11 -11.33 0.65
C PHE A 335 -11.25 -10.46 1.22
N TYR A 336 -10.97 -9.68 2.26
CA TYR A 336 -11.94 -8.78 2.89
C TYR A 336 -11.84 -7.35 2.35
N GLY A 337 -10.94 -7.09 1.40
CA GLY A 337 -10.66 -5.79 0.83
C GLY A 337 -9.19 -5.39 0.97
N ARG A 338 -8.77 -4.53 0.04
CA ARG A 338 -7.39 -4.02 -0.08
C ARG A 338 -7.13 -2.80 0.80
N ASP A 339 -8.15 -1.98 1.02
CA ASP A 339 -7.97 -0.67 1.65
C ASP A 339 -8.07 -0.73 3.18
N GLY A 340 -7.32 0.13 3.86
CA GLY A 340 -7.53 0.46 5.27
C GLY A 340 -7.47 -0.72 6.24
N TYR A 341 -6.63 -1.72 5.95
CA TYR A 341 -6.51 -3.01 6.66
C TYR A 341 -7.80 -3.83 6.71
N ALA A 342 -8.62 -3.74 5.67
CA ALA A 342 -9.83 -4.56 5.59
C ALA A 342 -9.55 -6.06 5.71
N SER A 343 -8.40 -6.54 5.22
CA SER A 343 -7.91 -7.92 5.39
C SER A 343 -6.94 -8.11 6.57
N GLY A 344 -6.79 -7.11 7.43
CA GLY A 344 -6.00 -7.15 8.67
C GLY A 344 -4.49 -7.06 8.49
N LEU A 345 -3.79 -6.81 9.60
CA LEU A 345 -2.35 -6.97 9.76
C LEU A 345 -2.07 -7.39 11.21
N MET A 346 -1.18 -8.36 11.43
CA MET A 346 -0.74 -8.74 12.79
C MET A 346 0.69 -8.26 13.03
N ARG A 347 0.91 -7.55 14.14
CA ARG A 347 2.24 -7.10 14.57
C ARG A 347 2.77 -8.03 15.65
N VAL A 348 3.87 -8.72 15.37
CA VAL A 348 4.53 -9.60 16.35
C VAL A 348 5.23 -8.76 17.42
N ALA A 349 5.97 -7.72 17.01
CA ALA A 349 6.63 -6.77 17.91
C ALA A 349 6.76 -5.39 17.29
N PHE A 350 6.53 -4.36 18.11
CA PHE A 350 6.59 -2.96 17.75
C PHE A 350 7.08 -2.12 18.92
N VAL A 351 8.14 -1.36 18.68
CA VAL A 351 8.66 -0.33 19.58
C VAL A 351 8.94 0.90 18.72
N PRO A 352 8.22 2.03 18.91
CA PRO A 352 8.46 3.20 18.11
C PRO A 352 9.79 3.85 18.49
N GLY A 353 10.62 4.12 17.50
CA GLY A 353 11.87 4.85 17.66
C GLY A 353 11.58 6.33 17.92
N GLY A 354 11.93 6.81 19.10
CA GLY A 354 11.70 8.19 19.51
C GLY A 354 12.38 8.51 20.84
N PRO A 355 12.28 9.76 21.33
CA PRO A 355 12.88 10.16 22.59
C PRO A 355 12.23 9.49 23.82
N ARG A 356 11.03 8.91 23.65
CA ARG A 356 10.25 8.23 24.70
C ARG A 356 9.71 6.91 24.18
N LEU A 357 8.99 6.16 25.02
CA LEU A 357 8.29 4.91 24.70
C LEU A 357 9.17 3.69 24.38
N LYS A 358 10.50 3.82 24.48
CA LYS A 358 11.47 2.70 24.30
C LYS A 358 11.25 1.53 25.26
N ASN A 359 10.53 1.76 26.35
CA ASN A 359 10.20 0.77 27.37
C ASN A 359 8.82 0.14 27.20
N GLN A 360 8.14 0.40 26.08
CA GLN A 360 6.82 -0.10 25.74
C GLN A 360 6.94 -1.01 24.51
N LEU A 361 6.88 -2.32 24.74
CA LEU A 361 6.76 -3.32 23.69
C LEU A 361 5.29 -3.46 23.35
N SER A 362 4.94 -3.31 22.08
CA SER A 362 3.57 -3.54 21.62
C SER A 362 3.49 -4.64 20.58
N GLY A 363 2.35 -5.30 20.51
CA GLY A 363 2.03 -6.31 19.51
C GLY A 363 0.53 -6.61 19.52
N GLY A 364 0.00 -7.20 18.46
CA GLY A 364 -1.43 -7.46 18.33
C GLY A 364 -1.97 -7.19 16.93
N LEU A 365 -3.23 -6.77 16.85
CA LEU A 365 -3.98 -6.68 15.61
C LEU A 365 -4.21 -5.23 15.17
N ILE A 366 -3.95 -4.96 13.89
CA ILE A 366 -4.36 -3.73 13.21
C ILE A 366 -5.62 -4.02 12.39
N LEU A 367 -6.73 -3.40 12.78
CA LEU A 367 -8.07 -3.61 12.19
C LEU A 367 -8.51 -2.47 11.27
N SER A 368 -7.82 -1.34 11.34
CA SER A 368 -8.22 -0.10 10.70
C SER A 368 -7.02 0.81 10.50
N ASP A 369 -7.13 1.73 9.55
CA ASP A 369 -6.19 2.81 9.28
C ASP A 369 -6.44 4.07 10.12
N SER A 370 -7.48 4.08 10.95
CA SER A 370 -7.87 5.24 11.76
C SER A 370 -7.97 4.91 13.25
N GLU A 371 -7.45 5.82 14.08
CA GLU A 371 -7.64 5.77 15.53
C GLU A 371 -9.09 6.13 15.91
N PRO A 372 -9.62 5.57 17.03
CA PRO A 372 -8.96 4.63 17.95
C PRO A 372 -8.99 3.17 17.50
N LEU A 373 -9.64 2.85 16.36
CA LEU A 373 -9.84 1.47 15.92
C LEU A 373 -8.54 0.78 15.53
N ARG A 374 -7.61 1.51 14.92
CA ARG A 374 -6.29 1.03 14.51
C ARG A 374 -5.59 0.30 15.66
N CYS A 375 -5.49 0.92 16.83
CA CYS A 375 -4.80 0.37 17.99
C CYS A 375 -5.72 -0.34 19.00
N SER A 376 -7.03 -0.47 18.73
CA SER A 376 -8.00 -1.04 19.69
C SER A 376 -7.73 -2.49 20.12
N LYS A 377 -6.96 -3.25 19.32
CA LYS A 377 -6.53 -4.62 19.60
C LYS A 377 -5.00 -4.77 19.63
N MET A 378 -4.29 -3.67 19.87
CA MET A 378 -2.86 -3.68 20.18
C MET A 378 -2.68 -3.76 21.69
N CYS A 379 -1.80 -4.65 22.12
CA CYS A 379 -1.39 -4.78 23.51
C CYS A 379 -0.06 -4.08 23.73
N THR A 380 0.15 -3.53 24.92
CA THR A 380 1.41 -2.87 25.29
C THR A 380 1.92 -3.39 26.63
N LEU A 381 3.12 -3.97 26.64
CA LEU A 381 3.87 -4.35 27.81
C LEU A 381 4.87 -3.25 28.16
N LYS A 382 4.76 -2.70 29.38
CA LYS A 382 5.69 -1.72 29.92
C LYS A 382 6.59 -2.37 30.98
N ARG A 383 7.90 -2.29 30.80
CA ARG A 383 8.92 -2.75 31.77
C ARG A 383 9.93 -1.64 32.07
N ASN A 384 10.76 -1.82 33.10
CA ASN A 384 11.86 -0.91 33.41
C ASN A 384 13.13 -1.28 32.63
N MET A 385 13.02 -1.34 31.30
CA MET A 385 14.11 -1.67 30.37
C MET A 385 13.85 -0.99 29.02
N GLN A 386 14.81 -1.03 28.10
CA GLN A 386 14.65 -0.57 26.72
C GLN A 386 14.58 -1.77 25.79
N TRP A 387 13.47 -1.97 25.10
CA TRP A 387 13.23 -3.15 24.27
C TRP A 387 14.08 -3.22 22.99
N ASN A 388 14.82 -2.16 22.68
CA ASN A 388 15.66 -2.05 21.49
C ASN A 388 17.17 -2.12 21.80
N THR A 389 17.57 -2.42 23.03
CA THR A 389 19.01 -2.56 23.39
C THR A 389 19.53 -3.97 23.19
N ASP A 390 18.68 -4.99 23.35
CA ASP A 390 19.08 -6.39 23.39
C ASP A 390 18.21 -7.27 22.49
N TYR A 391 18.64 -8.51 22.29
CA TYR A 391 17.86 -9.52 21.59
C TYR A 391 16.77 -10.07 22.49
N HIS A 392 15.57 -10.20 21.95
CA HIS A 392 14.44 -10.86 22.58
C HIS A 392 13.80 -11.83 21.60
N GLU A 393 13.13 -12.85 22.14
CA GLU A 393 12.27 -13.74 21.37
C GLU A 393 10.84 -13.20 21.39
N TYR A 394 10.42 -12.61 20.27
CA TYR A 394 9.07 -12.11 20.10
C TYR A 394 8.18 -13.21 19.51
N GLY A 395 7.08 -13.51 20.19
CA GLY A 395 6.18 -14.57 19.79
C GLY A 395 4.74 -14.09 19.56
N LEU A 396 4.06 -14.76 18.64
CA LEU A 396 2.64 -14.61 18.38
C LEU A 396 2.06 -16.00 18.11
N LYS A 397 1.22 -16.47 19.02
CA LYS A 397 0.39 -17.68 18.82
C LYS A 397 -0.99 -17.25 18.34
N TRP A 398 -1.41 -17.74 17.18
CA TRP A 398 -2.67 -17.39 16.53
C TRP A 398 -3.48 -18.65 16.24
N THR A 399 -4.71 -18.68 16.72
CA THR A 399 -5.64 -19.81 16.62
C THR A 399 -7.05 -19.31 16.28
N PRO A 400 -8.01 -20.20 15.99
CA PRO A 400 -9.43 -19.85 15.88
C PRO A 400 -10.04 -19.23 17.15
N ASP A 401 -9.39 -19.38 18.29
CA ASP A 401 -9.89 -18.98 19.61
C ASP A 401 -9.31 -17.66 20.10
N GLY A 402 -8.25 -17.17 19.44
CA GLY A 402 -7.60 -15.93 19.81
C GLY A 402 -6.13 -15.89 19.46
N ILE A 403 -5.49 -14.83 19.96
CA ILE A 403 -4.07 -14.56 19.77
C ILE A 403 -3.40 -14.33 21.13
N TRP A 404 -2.23 -14.95 21.33
CA TRP A 404 -1.38 -14.74 22.49
C TRP A 404 -0.09 -14.08 22.04
N MET A 405 0.20 -12.93 22.65
CA MET A 405 1.43 -12.20 22.41
C MET A 405 2.46 -12.60 23.45
N GLU A 406 3.65 -12.99 22.98
CA GLU A 406 4.72 -13.55 23.80
C GLU A 406 6.00 -12.71 23.66
N VAL A 407 6.76 -12.63 24.75
CA VAL A 407 8.15 -12.16 24.72
C VAL A 407 8.98 -12.99 25.68
N ASP A 408 10.13 -13.50 25.22
CA ASP A 408 11.06 -14.33 25.99
C ASP A 408 10.38 -15.53 26.68
N GLY A 409 9.41 -16.15 25.98
CA GLY A 409 8.63 -17.29 26.46
C GLY A 409 7.45 -16.93 27.37
N GLU A 410 7.24 -15.66 27.71
CA GLU A 410 6.14 -15.21 28.57
C GLU A 410 5.00 -14.59 27.74
N VAL A 411 3.77 -15.06 27.95
CA VAL A 411 2.57 -14.40 27.43
C VAL A 411 2.32 -13.11 28.20
N TYR A 412 2.30 -11.97 27.51
CA TYR A 412 1.98 -10.68 28.12
C TYR A 412 0.59 -10.14 27.74
N CYS A 413 -0.06 -10.74 26.74
CA CYS A 413 -1.40 -10.37 26.33
C CYS A 413 -2.13 -11.50 25.62
N THR A 414 -3.46 -11.52 25.77
CA THR A 414 -4.37 -12.37 25.00
C THR A 414 -5.42 -11.49 24.33
N ILE A 415 -5.65 -11.72 23.05
CA ILE A 415 -6.67 -11.06 22.23
C ILE A 415 -7.71 -12.10 21.86
N GLU A 416 -8.88 -11.99 22.46
CA GLU A 416 -10.00 -12.90 22.21
C GLU A 416 -10.96 -12.29 21.16
N PRO A 417 -11.49 -13.09 20.22
CA PRO A 417 -12.48 -12.63 19.26
C PRO A 417 -13.87 -12.45 19.88
N GLY A 418 -14.17 -13.10 21.01
CA GLY A 418 -15.52 -13.17 21.56
C GLY A 418 -16.50 -13.75 20.53
N ASP A 419 -17.65 -13.09 20.35
CA ASP A 419 -18.62 -13.41 19.29
C ASP A 419 -18.14 -13.00 17.88
N GLY A 420 -17.07 -12.20 17.80
CA GLY A 420 -16.40 -11.84 16.55
C GLY A 420 -15.75 -10.44 16.60
N LEU A 421 -14.56 -10.33 16.00
CA LEU A 421 -13.82 -9.06 15.94
C LEU A 421 -14.58 -7.94 15.20
N TYR A 422 -15.54 -8.29 14.33
CA TYR A 422 -16.39 -7.35 13.62
C TYR A 422 -17.17 -6.42 14.56
N LEU A 423 -17.51 -6.86 15.77
CA LEU A 423 -18.23 -6.05 16.76
C LEU A 423 -17.44 -4.78 17.11
N GLY A 424 -16.11 -4.89 17.18
CA GLY A 424 -15.21 -3.78 17.51
C GLY A 424 -15.20 -2.66 16.46
N ILE A 425 -15.56 -2.97 15.22
CA ILE A 425 -15.57 -2.00 14.11
C ILE A 425 -16.98 -1.65 13.61
N GLN A 426 -18.02 -2.33 14.11
CA GLN A 426 -19.38 -2.25 13.56
C GLN A 426 -19.96 -0.83 13.57
N SER A 427 -19.69 -0.05 14.61
CA SER A 427 -20.20 1.32 14.75
C SER A 427 -19.57 2.30 13.75
N SER A 428 -18.29 2.13 13.42
CA SER A 428 -17.55 3.06 12.55
C SER A 428 -17.38 2.58 11.11
N LYS A 429 -17.35 1.26 10.88
CA LYS A 429 -17.12 0.62 9.57
C LYS A 429 -18.12 -0.52 9.34
N SER A 430 -19.43 -0.21 9.44
CA SER A 430 -20.53 -1.20 9.39
C SER A 430 -20.53 -2.11 8.16
N GLN A 431 -20.16 -1.60 6.98
CA GLN A 431 -20.05 -2.40 5.76
C GLN A 431 -18.94 -3.45 5.86
N LEU A 432 -17.76 -3.05 6.32
CA LEU A 432 -16.63 -3.96 6.54
C LEU A 432 -16.95 -4.97 7.65
N ALA A 433 -17.58 -4.52 8.74
CA ALA A 433 -18.00 -5.40 9.82
C ALA A 433 -19.00 -6.47 9.33
N ASN A 434 -19.95 -6.09 8.47
CA ASN A 434 -20.86 -7.05 7.86
C ASN A 434 -20.14 -8.03 6.93
N LEU A 435 -19.15 -7.57 6.16
CA LEU A 435 -18.35 -8.44 5.32
C LEU A 435 -17.60 -9.50 6.16
N TRP A 436 -16.95 -9.09 7.26
CA TRP A 436 -16.29 -10.02 8.17
C TRP A 436 -17.27 -11.02 8.78
N ARG A 437 -18.44 -10.55 9.24
CA ARG A 437 -19.48 -11.40 9.84
C ARG A 437 -20.08 -12.41 8.86
N LEU A 438 -20.22 -12.06 7.59
CA LEU A 438 -20.92 -12.88 6.59
C LEU A 438 -19.99 -13.80 5.78
N SER A 439 -18.72 -13.42 5.65
CA SER A 439 -17.76 -14.11 4.76
C SER A 439 -16.62 -14.82 5.50
N GLY A 440 -16.58 -14.72 6.83
CA GLY A 440 -15.55 -15.30 7.67
C GLY A 440 -16.07 -15.98 8.92
N ASN A 441 -15.14 -16.47 9.73
CA ASN A 441 -15.42 -16.92 11.09
C ASN A 441 -15.19 -15.78 12.11
N ARG A 442 -15.32 -16.08 13.40
CA ARG A 442 -15.18 -15.08 14.48
C ARG A 442 -13.82 -14.36 14.53
N MET A 443 -12.77 -14.97 13.97
CA MET A 443 -11.43 -14.38 13.87
C MET A 443 -11.26 -13.48 12.64
N ALA A 444 -12.25 -13.39 11.74
CA ALA A 444 -12.18 -12.50 10.57
C ALA A 444 -11.79 -11.07 10.98
N PRO A 445 -10.79 -10.45 10.29
CA PRO A 445 -10.21 -10.89 9.02
C PRO A 445 -9.02 -11.86 9.13
N PHE A 446 -8.63 -12.29 10.33
CA PHE A 446 -7.50 -13.18 10.61
C PHE A 446 -7.91 -14.66 10.59
N ASP A 447 -8.62 -15.04 9.53
CA ASP A 447 -9.14 -16.39 9.29
C ASP A 447 -8.88 -16.86 7.84
N LYS A 448 -7.83 -16.27 7.24
CA LYS A 448 -7.31 -16.57 5.90
C LYS A 448 -5.80 -16.74 6.01
N ASP A 449 -5.14 -17.13 4.92
CA ASP A 449 -3.69 -17.30 4.91
C ASP A 449 -2.96 -15.97 5.13
N PHE A 450 -1.96 -15.99 6.01
CA PHE A 450 -1.01 -14.89 6.20
C PHE A 450 0.41 -15.35 5.86
N TYR A 451 1.28 -14.40 5.53
CA TYR A 451 2.70 -14.61 5.27
C TYR A 451 3.55 -13.67 6.15
N LEU A 452 4.82 -14.02 6.33
CA LEU A 452 5.76 -13.24 7.15
C LEU A 452 6.31 -12.04 6.37
N GLY A 453 6.41 -10.89 7.04
CA GLY A 453 7.10 -9.71 6.55
C GLY A 453 8.09 -9.18 7.57
N LEU A 454 9.34 -8.96 7.14
CA LEU A 454 10.41 -8.38 7.96
C LEU A 454 10.96 -7.13 7.27
N GLY A 455 11.05 -6.01 8.00
CA GLY A 455 11.57 -4.78 7.43
C GLY A 455 11.79 -3.69 8.47
N VAL A 456 12.22 -2.53 8.00
CA VAL A 456 12.32 -1.32 8.81
C VAL A 456 11.62 -0.19 8.08
N ALA A 457 10.75 0.52 8.78
CA ALA A 457 10.08 1.70 8.28
C ALA A 457 10.44 2.95 9.08
N VAL A 458 10.16 4.11 8.48
CA VAL A 458 10.49 5.41 9.06
C VAL A 458 9.35 6.39 8.83
N GLY A 459 8.98 7.13 9.88
CA GLY A 459 7.91 8.13 9.82
C GLY A 459 6.56 7.53 9.46
N GLY A 460 5.79 8.23 8.63
CA GLY A 460 4.43 7.81 8.23
C GLY A 460 3.32 8.52 8.98
N HIS A 461 2.08 8.20 8.61
CA HIS A 461 0.89 8.94 9.06
C HIS A 461 0.34 8.50 10.42
N TYR A 462 0.62 7.27 10.86
CA TYR A 462 -0.12 6.70 12.00
C TYR A 462 0.77 6.21 13.13
N ASP A 463 1.95 5.63 12.86
CA ASP A 463 2.72 4.93 13.90
C ASP A 463 3.43 5.84 14.92
N PHE A 464 3.44 7.15 14.67
CA PHE A 464 3.99 8.15 15.59
C PHE A 464 2.93 9.13 16.12
N HIS A 465 1.64 8.80 16.04
CA HIS A 465 0.56 9.71 16.48
C HIS A 465 0.66 10.12 17.96
N GLN A 466 1.32 9.32 18.81
CA GLN A 466 1.51 9.59 20.24
C GLN A 466 2.66 10.58 20.55
N PHE A 467 3.39 11.04 19.54
CA PHE A 467 4.52 11.96 19.71
C PHE A 467 4.17 13.38 19.27
N ASP A 468 3.96 14.28 20.23
CA ASP A 468 3.66 15.70 19.96
C ASP A 468 4.86 16.48 19.38
N GLY A 469 6.08 15.99 19.58
CA GLY A 469 7.32 16.66 19.19
C GLY A 469 7.91 16.24 17.83
N LYS A 470 7.17 15.47 17.03
CA LYS A 470 7.66 15.02 15.71
C LYS A 470 7.60 16.17 14.69
N PRO A 471 8.53 16.21 13.71
CA PRO A 471 8.63 17.34 12.79
C PRO A 471 7.55 17.42 11.70
N TRP A 472 6.61 16.46 11.65
CA TRP A 472 5.54 16.43 10.65
C TRP A 472 4.16 16.33 11.29
N LYS A 473 3.15 16.76 10.53
CA LYS A 473 1.74 16.58 10.90
C LYS A 473 1.20 15.31 10.26
N ASP A 474 0.49 14.49 11.03
CA ASP A 474 -0.22 13.31 10.50
C ASP A 474 -1.22 13.71 9.43
N LEU A 475 -1.30 12.92 8.37
CA LEU A 475 -2.12 13.18 7.17
C LEU A 475 -1.83 14.54 6.50
N GLY A 476 -0.72 15.19 6.88
CA GLY A 476 -0.31 16.45 6.29
C GLY A 476 0.25 16.25 4.89
N VAL A 477 -0.25 17.01 3.92
CA VAL A 477 0.22 16.98 2.52
C VAL A 477 1.71 17.32 2.34
N LYS A 478 2.36 17.87 3.36
CA LYS A 478 3.81 18.16 3.40
C LYS A 478 4.57 17.31 4.41
N ALA A 479 3.98 16.23 4.93
CA ALA A 479 4.56 15.48 6.04
C ALA A 479 5.98 14.97 5.74
N MET A 480 6.19 14.35 4.58
CA MET A 480 7.52 13.93 4.12
C MET A 480 8.48 15.11 3.97
N TYR A 481 8.01 16.23 3.42
CA TYR A 481 8.82 17.44 3.25
C TYR A 481 9.29 18.04 4.58
N THR A 482 8.39 18.15 5.55
CA THR A 482 8.73 18.68 6.87
C THR A 482 9.63 17.71 7.64
N PHE A 483 9.41 16.40 7.49
CA PHE A 483 10.30 15.37 8.02
C PHE A 483 11.72 15.49 7.43
N TRP A 484 11.84 15.61 6.11
CA TRP A 484 13.13 15.73 5.41
C TRP A 484 13.89 17.02 5.76
N ASN A 485 13.19 18.15 5.85
CA ASN A 485 13.79 19.42 6.26
C ASN A 485 14.31 19.38 7.70
N ALA A 486 13.68 18.59 8.56
CA ALA A 486 14.10 18.43 9.94
C ALA A 486 15.21 17.38 10.14
N ARG A 487 15.83 16.84 9.08
CA ARG A 487 16.83 15.75 9.17
C ARG A 487 17.97 16.00 10.14
N ASN A 488 18.43 17.24 10.27
CA ASN A 488 19.49 17.59 11.22
C ASN A 488 19.08 17.37 12.70
N SER A 489 17.79 17.24 12.99
CA SER A 489 17.26 16.96 14.34
C SER A 489 17.09 15.47 14.65
N TRP A 490 17.02 14.60 13.64
CA TRP A 490 16.73 13.18 13.85
C TRP A 490 17.79 12.24 13.27
N TYR A 491 18.40 12.56 12.12
CA TYR A 491 19.41 11.71 11.51
C TYR A 491 20.64 11.49 12.40
N PRO A 492 21.12 12.49 13.18
CA PRO A 492 22.21 12.25 14.14
C PRO A 492 21.88 11.25 15.25
N THR A 493 20.61 10.91 15.45
CA THR A 493 20.21 9.85 16.39
C THR A 493 20.35 8.45 15.82
N TRP A 494 20.63 8.34 14.51
CA TRP A 494 20.81 7.07 13.82
C TRP A 494 22.29 6.66 13.81
N SER A 495 22.57 5.44 14.24
CA SER A 495 23.88 4.79 14.24
C SER A 495 23.77 3.33 13.78
N GLU A 496 24.81 2.51 14.01
CA GLU A 496 24.75 1.04 13.84
C GLU A 496 23.58 0.40 14.59
N ASN A 497 23.14 1.00 15.71
CA ASN A 497 21.99 0.52 16.47
C ASN A 497 20.63 0.82 15.82
N SER A 498 20.60 1.54 14.70
CA SER A 498 19.36 1.78 13.91
C SER A 498 19.00 0.61 13.01
N THR A 499 19.69 -0.50 13.19
CA THR A 499 19.56 -1.72 12.40
C THR A 499 18.62 -2.67 13.11
N LEU A 500 17.61 -3.18 12.39
CA LEU A 500 16.90 -4.38 12.80
C LEU A 500 17.82 -5.56 12.55
N LEU A 501 18.20 -6.27 13.62
CA LEU A 501 18.96 -7.51 13.54
C LEU A 501 18.04 -8.66 13.84
N VAL A 502 17.89 -9.60 12.91
CA VAL A 502 17.10 -10.83 13.10
C VAL A 502 18.05 -12.01 13.09
N ASP A 503 18.01 -12.78 14.16
CA ASP A 503 18.82 -13.99 14.33
C ASP A 503 18.11 -15.18 13.67
N TYR A 504 16.86 -15.43 14.05
CA TYR A 504 16.09 -16.49 13.43
C TYR A 504 14.59 -16.20 13.40
N VAL A 505 13.90 -16.93 12.53
CA VAL A 505 12.44 -16.99 12.42
C VAL A 505 12.01 -18.44 12.45
N ARG A 506 11.03 -18.78 13.28
CA ARG A 506 10.44 -20.11 13.37
C ARG A 506 8.92 -20.02 13.37
N VAL A 507 8.26 -20.94 12.67
CA VAL A 507 6.81 -21.07 12.66
C VAL A 507 6.44 -22.51 12.99
N PHE A 508 5.50 -22.70 13.91
CA PHE A 508 5.03 -23.99 14.37
C PHE A 508 3.51 -24.13 14.17
N ALA A 509 3.07 -25.35 13.91
CA ALA A 509 1.67 -25.72 13.93
C ALA A 509 1.10 -25.69 15.36
N VAL A 510 -0.19 -25.35 15.50
CA VAL A 510 -0.86 -25.19 16.81
C VAL A 510 -2.22 -25.86 16.90
#